data_AF-A0A966QK25-F1
#
_entry.id   AF-A0A966QK25-F1
#
_cell.length_a   1.000
_cell.length_b   1.000
_cell.length_c   1.000
_cell.angle_alpha   90.00
_cell.angle_beta   90.00
_cell.angle_gamma   90.00
#
_symmetry.space_group_name_H-M   'P 1'
#
loop_
_entity.id
_entity.type
_entity.pdbx_description
1 polymer ?
#
loop_
_entity_poly.entity_id
_entity_poly.type
_entity_poly.pdbx_seq_one_letter_code
_entity_poly.pdbx_strand_id
1 'polypeptide(L)'
;GDSFVISIVGGSLGSALLNGIADEISTACPKGMHVIHLCGERYARSSTSSSPNVTRIAYTENMNDVYAASDLIIARAGASTIAEVSVTGTPCILVPWAGAAEDHQTQNAAWLAEAGAAILVSEADATGSRILHVVTELMGDRGRLESMGSAARALGRIHDGSLLTRAIERVGSLSTHVDLSTPRRVHVVGVGGPGMSSLAVALLEAGHDVSGSDLVDSEVVAQLKDRGVKINVGHDPQVVDGVDVVTYSTAIPSTNIELVAARRAGATVVTRAAVLAALCGERASIGVAGTHGKTTTSGMLATILRDAGRDPGFVIGADVRSLAGSAHWGTGREFVVEADESDSTHVALPLAGVVLTNVDVDHLDHFTTVANLESSFDRLLGNASGPKVVCGDDLRAMALARRHGVRTYGLTSGVDIQAIDVTYRDGGSSASVRDNGSGRVLGELRLSLRGEHNVLNALGALAMAMELGVKPDVALGSLATFRGVERRFEVRGESRGVTFVDDYAHLPR
;
A
#
# COMPACT_ATOMS: atom_id res chain seq x y z
N GLY A 1 40.72 10.99 8.79
CA GLY A 1 40.77 10.06 7.64
C GLY A 1 39.39 9.51 7.49
N ASP A 2 38.92 9.32 6.25
CA ASP A 2 37.59 8.76 6.00
C ASP A 2 37.43 7.45 6.77
N SER A 3 36.43 7.41 7.64
CA SER A 3 36.04 6.21 8.36
C SER A 3 35.40 5.24 7.37
N PHE A 4 35.86 3.99 7.34
CA PHE A 4 35.28 2.92 6.54
C PHE A 4 34.30 2.12 7.40
N VAL A 5 33.02 2.12 7.04
CA VAL A 5 31.96 1.50 7.82
C VAL A 5 31.55 0.19 7.17
N ILE A 6 31.65 -0.90 7.94
CA ILE A 6 31.07 -2.19 7.56
C ILE A 6 29.83 -2.46 8.41
N SER A 7 28.82 -3.06 7.78
CA SER A 7 27.64 -3.56 8.49
C SER A 7 27.56 -5.07 8.40
N ILE A 8 27.38 -5.74 9.53
CA ILE A 8 27.21 -7.20 9.62
C ILE A 8 25.76 -7.47 10.04
N VAL A 9 25.00 -8.14 9.17
CA VAL A 9 23.53 -8.23 9.28
C VAL A 9 23.07 -9.68 9.36
N GLY A 10 22.47 -10.05 10.50
CA GLY A 10 22.07 -11.42 10.83
C GLY A 10 20.66 -11.88 10.43
N GLY A 11 19.83 -11.03 9.81
CA GLY A 11 18.40 -11.28 9.59
C GLY A 11 17.56 -11.29 10.88
N SER A 12 16.22 -11.28 10.77
CA SER A 12 15.29 -11.13 11.92
C SER A 12 15.36 -12.28 12.95
N LEU A 13 15.74 -13.48 12.53
CA LEU A 13 15.95 -14.64 13.41
C LEU A 13 17.35 -14.70 14.04
N GLY A 14 18.29 -13.86 13.58
CA GLY A 14 19.67 -13.81 14.03
C GLY A 14 20.54 -14.99 13.55
N SER A 15 21.64 -14.68 12.87
CA SER A 15 22.63 -15.69 12.43
C SER A 15 23.71 -15.87 13.48
N ALA A 16 23.75 -17.04 14.13
CA ALA A 16 24.79 -17.38 15.11
C ALA A 16 26.21 -17.29 14.51
N LEU A 17 26.36 -17.68 13.25
CA LEU A 17 27.62 -17.56 12.51
C LEU A 17 28.04 -16.11 12.33
N LEU A 18 27.16 -15.25 11.81
CA LEU A 18 27.49 -13.83 11.57
C LEU A 18 27.73 -13.08 12.87
N ASN A 19 27.04 -13.48 13.95
CA ASN A 19 27.31 -12.99 15.29
C ASN A 19 28.72 -13.32 15.77
N GLY A 20 29.17 -14.57 15.58
CA GLY A 20 30.56 -14.98 15.90
C GLY A 20 31.59 -14.23 15.07
N ILE A 21 31.35 -14.10 13.75
CA ILE A 21 32.20 -13.31 12.84
C ILE A 21 32.30 -11.85 13.30
N ALA A 22 31.18 -11.24 13.69
CA ALA A 22 31.18 -9.86 14.17
C ALA A 22 32.02 -9.70 15.44
N ASP A 23 31.94 -10.64 16.38
CA ASP A 23 32.75 -10.59 17.60
C ASP A 23 34.24 -10.81 17.32
N GLU A 24 34.60 -11.73 16.42
CA GLU A 24 35.99 -11.91 15.99
C GLU A 24 36.55 -10.63 15.35
N ILE A 25 35.81 -10.04 14.40
CA ILE A 25 36.19 -8.79 13.72
C ILE A 25 36.30 -7.63 14.72
N SER A 26 35.42 -7.59 15.73
CA SER A 26 35.42 -6.55 16.77
C SER A 26 36.74 -6.49 17.54
N THR A 27 37.43 -7.62 17.69
CA THR A 27 38.73 -7.71 18.39
C THR A 27 39.94 -7.39 17.51
N ALA A 28 39.77 -7.42 16.18
CA ALA A 28 40.84 -7.27 15.20
C ALA A 28 40.63 -6.09 14.22
N CYS A 29 39.77 -5.15 14.59
CA CYS A 29 39.35 -4.02 13.76
C CYS A 29 40.54 -3.09 13.39
N PRO A 30 40.86 -2.89 12.09
CA PRO A 30 41.92 -1.98 11.65
C PRO A 30 41.62 -0.52 12.02
N LYS A 31 42.67 0.31 12.09
CA LYS A 31 42.49 1.76 12.31
C LYS A 31 41.69 2.39 11.18
N GLY A 32 40.64 3.12 11.52
CA GLY A 32 39.76 3.80 10.57
C GLY A 32 38.56 2.97 10.12
N MET A 33 38.41 1.73 10.61
CA MET A 33 37.22 0.92 10.34
C MET A 33 36.21 1.02 11.50
N HIS A 34 34.93 1.09 11.18
CA HIS A 34 33.82 1.00 12.13
C HIS A 34 32.89 -0.14 11.73
N VAL A 35 32.35 -0.84 12.73
CA VAL A 35 31.46 -1.99 12.52
C VAL A 35 30.09 -1.66 13.10
N ILE A 36 29.06 -1.74 12.28
CA ILE A 36 27.67 -1.78 12.72
C ILE A 36 27.23 -3.24 12.70
N HIS A 37 26.94 -3.82 13.86
CA HIS A 37 26.51 -5.21 13.95
C HIS A 37 25.03 -5.26 14.32
N LEU A 38 24.20 -5.60 13.33
CA LEU A 38 22.78 -5.80 13.51
C LEU A 38 22.51 -7.26 13.85
N CYS A 39 22.05 -7.50 15.08
CA CYS A 39 21.86 -8.84 15.62
C CYS A 39 20.49 -9.02 16.29
N GLY A 40 20.11 -10.29 16.49
CA GLY A 40 18.88 -10.63 17.20
C GLY A 40 18.92 -10.10 18.63
N GLU A 41 17.76 -9.71 19.16
CA GLU A 41 17.66 -8.98 20.42
C GLU A 41 18.21 -9.77 21.63
N ARG A 42 18.09 -11.09 21.60
CA ARG A 42 18.71 -11.97 22.60
C ARG A 42 20.23 -11.85 22.60
N TYR A 43 20.84 -11.77 21.42
CA TYR A 43 22.30 -11.64 21.27
C TYR A 43 22.80 -10.26 21.69
N ALA A 44 22.07 -9.21 21.29
CA ALA A 44 22.38 -7.84 21.66
C ALA A 44 22.44 -7.65 23.19
N ARG A 45 21.57 -8.35 23.93
CA ARG A 45 21.51 -8.30 25.40
C ARG A 45 22.55 -9.18 26.09
N SER A 46 23.05 -10.23 25.46
CA SER A 46 23.94 -11.23 26.09
C SER A 46 25.42 -11.07 25.72
N SER A 47 25.76 -10.31 24.68
CA SER A 47 27.16 -10.13 24.27
C SER A 47 27.92 -9.25 25.26
N THR A 48 29.11 -9.70 25.66
CA THR A 48 30.01 -9.00 26.60
C THR A 48 31.21 -8.34 25.92
N SER A 49 31.38 -8.54 24.61
CA SER A 49 32.49 -7.97 23.84
C SER A 49 32.23 -6.48 23.60
N SER A 50 33.12 -5.58 23.99
CA SER A 50 32.94 -4.13 23.75
C SER A 50 34.19 -3.55 23.08
N SER A 51 34.01 -2.88 21.96
CA SER A 51 35.06 -2.18 21.23
C SER A 51 34.56 -0.78 20.85
N PRO A 52 35.37 0.28 20.97
CA PRO A 52 34.94 1.65 20.66
C PRO A 52 34.60 1.84 19.17
N ASN A 53 35.02 0.92 18.31
CA ASN A 53 34.77 0.97 16.87
C ASN A 53 33.61 0.06 16.45
N VAL A 54 32.84 -0.48 17.40
CA VAL A 54 31.75 -1.43 17.12
C VAL A 54 30.47 -0.95 17.77
N THR A 55 29.46 -0.69 16.94
CA THR A 55 28.11 -0.34 17.36
C THR A 55 27.22 -1.55 17.16
N ARG A 56 26.78 -2.20 18.24
CA ARG A 56 25.76 -3.25 18.17
C ARG A 56 24.37 -2.65 18.27
N ILE A 57 23.52 -3.05 17.35
CA ILE A 57 22.13 -2.63 17.28
C ILE A 57 21.29 -3.90 17.33
N ALA A 58 20.32 -3.95 18.24
CA ALA A 58 19.25 -4.94 18.15
C ALA A 58 18.45 -4.67 16.87
N TYR A 59 17.87 -5.69 16.26
CA TYR A 59 17.05 -5.59 15.05
C TYR A 59 16.32 -4.24 14.90
N THR A 60 16.48 -3.61 13.74
CA THR A 60 15.87 -2.32 13.39
C THR A 60 14.97 -2.51 12.17
N GLU A 61 13.85 -1.79 12.15
CA GLU A 61 12.99 -1.70 10.97
C GLU A 61 13.54 -0.67 9.96
N ASN A 62 14.44 0.21 10.39
CA ASN A 62 15.08 1.24 9.56
C ASN A 62 16.36 0.73 8.86
N MET A 63 16.24 -0.33 8.07
CA MET A 63 17.39 -0.93 7.37
C MET A 63 18.07 0.02 6.37
N ASN A 64 17.32 0.99 5.83
CA ASN A 64 17.85 2.01 4.92
C ASN A 64 19.00 2.82 5.55
N ASP A 65 18.90 3.15 6.83
CA ASP A 65 19.96 3.88 7.55
C ASP A 65 21.23 3.03 7.66
N VAL A 66 21.07 1.72 7.87
CA VAL A 66 22.19 0.77 7.94
C VAL A 66 22.89 0.70 6.59
N TYR A 67 22.14 0.56 5.49
CA TYR A 67 22.72 0.52 4.14
C TYR A 67 23.38 1.84 3.75
N ALA A 68 22.76 2.99 4.05
CA ALA A 68 23.29 4.31 3.74
C ALA A 68 24.55 4.65 4.54
N ALA A 69 24.65 4.15 5.77
CA ALA A 69 25.81 4.35 6.62
C ALA A 69 26.98 3.40 6.29
N SER A 70 26.80 2.41 5.40
CA SER A 70 27.77 1.35 5.15
C SER A 70 28.49 1.50 3.83
N ASP A 71 29.82 1.39 3.87
CA ASP A 71 30.65 1.21 2.68
C ASP A 71 30.63 -0.25 2.16
N LEU A 72 30.36 -1.20 3.06
CA LEU A 72 30.32 -2.64 2.75
C LEU A 72 29.38 -3.40 3.69
N ILE A 73 28.57 -4.29 3.13
CA ILE A 73 27.64 -5.14 3.89
C ILE A 73 28.14 -6.58 3.94
N ILE A 74 28.08 -7.24 5.10
CA ILE A 74 28.26 -8.68 5.26
C ILE A 74 26.95 -9.28 5.74
N ALA A 75 26.34 -10.16 4.95
CA ALA A 75 25.00 -10.66 5.23
C ALA A 75 24.75 -12.08 4.70
N ARG A 76 23.63 -12.66 5.13
CA ARG A 76 23.05 -13.86 4.48
C ARG A 76 22.48 -13.49 3.11
N ALA A 77 22.41 -14.45 2.21
CA ALA A 77 21.91 -14.24 0.84
C ALA A 77 20.40 -14.51 0.69
N GLY A 78 19.62 -13.99 1.63
CA GLY A 78 18.15 -14.04 1.55
C GLY A 78 17.61 -13.09 0.49
N ALA A 79 16.41 -13.37 -0.04
CA ALA A 79 15.82 -12.58 -1.12
C ALA A 79 15.72 -11.08 -0.81
N SER A 80 15.32 -10.71 0.42
CA SER A 80 15.25 -9.30 0.86
C SER A 80 16.62 -8.62 0.80
N THR A 81 17.65 -9.24 1.36
CA THR A 81 19.01 -8.69 1.36
C THR A 81 19.53 -8.47 -0.06
N ILE A 82 19.25 -9.41 -0.96
CA ILE A 82 19.65 -9.34 -2.36
C ILE A 82 18.95 -8.18 -3.06
N ALA A 83 17.66 -7.98 -2.81
CA ALA A 83 16.91 -6.86 -3.34
C ALA A 83 17.43 -5.52 -2.81
N GLU A 84 17.63 -5.42 -1.50
CA GLU A 84 18.09 -4.20 -0.81
C GLU A 84 19.45 -3.74 -1.34
N VAL A 85 20.47 -4.61 -1.33
CA VAL A 85 21.82 -4.24 -1.81
C VAL A 85 21.86 -3.94 -3.30
N SER A 86 20.98 -4.55 -4.10
CA SER A 86 20.86 -4.26 -5.54
C SER A 86 20.23 -2.88 -5.78
N VAL A 87 19.29 -2.46 -4.93
CA VAL A 87 18.64 -1.15 -5.03
C VAL A 87 19.56 -0.04 -4.52
N THR A 88 20.17 -0.22 -3.34
CA THR A 88 21.07 0.79 -2.76
C THR A 88 22.39 0.87 -3.51
N GLY A 89 22.78 -0.21 -4.20
CA GLY A 89 24.11 -0.32 -4.80
C GLY A 89 25.20 -0.40 -3.75
N THR A 90 24.89 -0.96 -2.58
CA THR A 90 25.87 -1.15 -1.52
C THR A 90 26.68 -2.41 -1.81
N PRO A 91 28.02 -2.32 -1.93
CA PRO A 91 28.86 -3.51 -2.08
C PRO A 91 28.62 -4.50 -0.95
N CYS A 92 28.66 -5.80 -1.23
CA CYS A 92 28.42 -6.80 -0.20
C CYS A 92 29.30 -8.06 -0.30
N ILE A 93 29.50 -8.68 0.87
CA ILE A 93 30.01 -10.04 1.05
C ILE A 93 28.82 -10.90 1.49
N LEU A 94 28.51 -11.93 0.73
CA LEU A 94 27.36 -12.80 0.96
C LEU A 94 27.82 -14.16 1.48
N VAL A 95 27.25 -14.54 2.63
CA VAL A 95 27.48 -15.83 3.29
C VAL A 95 26.18 -16.63 3.29
N PRO A 96 25.86 -17.37 2.20
CA PRO A 96 24.60 -18.11 2.11
C PRO A 96 24.49 -19.15 3.23
N TRP A 97 23.29 -19.38 3.74
CA TRP A 97 23.03 -20.44 4.70
C TRP A 97 22.89 -21.78 3.96
N ALA A 98 23.76 -22.74 4.28
CA ALA A 98 23.78 -24.08 3.66
C ALA A 98 22.51 -24.90 3.96
N GLY A 99 21.75 -24.54 4.99
CA GLY A 99 20.46 -25.14 5.32
C GLY A 99 19.26 -24.55 4.58
N ALA A 100 19.47 -23.60 3.66
CA ALA A 100 18.39 -22.98 2.90
C ALA A 100 17.68 -24.00 1.99
N ALA A 101 16.34 -23.97 1.99
CA ALA A 101 15.53 -24.84 1.15
C ALA A 101 15.93 -24.71 -0.33
N GLU A 102 16.17 -25.84 -1.00
CA GLU A 102 16.56 -25.87 -2.43
C GLU A 102 17.84 -25.08 -2.75
N ASP A 103 18.70 -24.83 -1.75
CA ASP A 103 19.96 -24.07 -1.91
C ASP A 103 19.76 -22.64 -2.47
N HIS A 104 18.57 -22.06 -2.23
CA HIS A 104 18.21 -20.77 -2.83
C HIS A 104 19.16 -19.63 -2.45
N GLN A 105 19.74 -19.65 -1.24
CA GLN A 105 20.66 -18.59 -0.82
C GLN A 105 21.99 -18.65 -1.57
N THR A 106 22.51 -19.83 -1.87
CA THR A 106 23.75 -19.97 -2.64
C THR A 106 23.54 -19.48 -4.07
N GLN A 107 22.40 -19.82 -4.68
CA GLN A 107 22.03 -19.34 -6.02
C GLN A 107 21.89 -17.81 -6.07
N ASN A 108 21.24 -17.23 -5.07
CA ASN A 108 21.12 -15.78 -4.93
C ASN A 108 22.49 -15.09 -4.83
N ALA A 109 23.39 -15.65 -4.00
CA ALA A 109 24.71 -15.09 -3.83
C ALA A 109 25.59 -15.23 -5.08
N ALA A 110 25.49 -16.38 -5.75
CA ALA A 110 26.19 -16.64 -7.01
C ALA A 110 25.76 -15.65 -8.09
N TRP A 111 24.46 -15.37 -8.20
CA TRP A 111 23.93 -14.41 -9.17
C TRP A 111 24.54 -13.01 -9.04
N LEU A 112 24.66 -12.47 -7.81
CA LEU A 112 25.32 -11.18 -7.59
C LEU A 112 26.83 -11.27 -7.80
N ALA A 113 27.46 -12.37 -7.37
CA ALA A 113 28.91 -12.53 -7.49
C ALA A 113 29.36 -12.66 -8.95
N GLU A 114 28.63 -13.41 -9.78
CA GLU A 114 28.88 -13.58 -11.21
C GLU A 114 28.77 -12.26 -11.98
N ALA A 115 27.85 -11.39 -11.56
CA ALA A 115 27.71 -10.03 -12.10
C ALA A 115 28.76 -9.04 -11.55
N GLY A 116 29.64 -9.48 -10.64
CA GLY A 116 30.64 -8.64 -9.98
C GLY A 116 30.05 -7.69 -8.92
N ALA A 117 28.80 -7.89 -8.50
CA ALA A 117 28.11 -7.06 -7.51
C ALA A 117 28.37 -7.47 -6.05
N ALA A 118 28.83 -8.71 -5.82
CA ALA A 118 29.11 -9.23 -4.49
C ALA A 118 30.35 -10.13 -4.45
N ILE A 119 30.88 -10.37 -3.25
CA ILE A 119 31.83 -11.46 -2.98
C ILE A 119 31.08 -12.58 -2.27
N LEU A 120 31.05 -13.76 -2.88
CA LEU A 120 30.48 -14.96 -2.27
C LEU A 120 31.52 -15.67 -1.39
N VAL A 121 31.17 -15.92 -0.12
CA VAL A 121 31.96 -16.73 0.81
C VAL A 121 31.08 -17.86 1.32
N SER A 122 31.50 -19.11 1.11
CA SER A 122 30.74 -20.28 1.58
C SER A 122 30.60 -20.28 3.10
N GLU A 123 29.52 -20.86 3.64
CA GLU A 123 29.34 -20.97 5.09
C GLU A 123 30.47 -21.74 5.79
N ALA A 124 31.05 -22.75 5.12
CA ALA A 124 32.17 -23.52 5.65
C ALA A 124 33.46 -22.70 5.76
N ASP A 125 33.64 -21.72 4.88
CA ASP A 125 34.85 -20.87 4.82
C ASP A 125 34.67 -19.52 5.55
N ALA A 126 33.45 -19.21 5.99
CA ALA A 126 33.09 -17.93 6.61
C ALA A 126 33.58 -17.84 8.07
N THR A 127 34.88 -17.61 8.23
CA THR A 127 35.52 -17.28 9.53
C THR A 127 35.74 -15.77 9.66
N GLY A 128 35.84 -15.26 10.89
CA GLY A 128 36.08 -13.83 11.11
C GLY A 128 37.40 -13.36 10.49
N SER A 129 38.45 -14.18 10.54
CA SER A 129 39.73 -13.90 9.89
C SER A 129 39.63 -13.84 8.36
N ARG A 130 38.87 -14.76 7.74
CA ARG A 130 38.64 -14.78 6.29
C ARG A 130 37.85 -13.54 5.84
N ILE A 131 36.74 -13.23 6.52
CA ILE A 131 35.93 -12.05 6.20
C ILE A 131 36.75 -10.77 6.40
N LEU A 132 37.49 -10.65 7.50
CA LEU A 132 38.33 -9.48 7.78
C LEU A 132 39.41 -9.27 6.71
N HIS A 133 40.01 -10.35 6.22
CA HIS A 133 40.98 -10.27 5.12
C HIS A 133 40.34 -9.68 3.85
N VAL A 134 39.17 -10.17 3.46
CA VAL A 134 38.43 -9.67 2.28
C VAL A 134 38.02 -8.21 2.48
N VAL A 135 37.53 -7.84 3.67
CA VAL A 135 37.17 -6.46 4.02
C VAL A 135 38.38 -5.52 3.92
N THR A 136 39.54 -5.95 4.41
CA THR A 136 40.76 -5.13 4.39
C THR A 136 41.29 -4.93 2.96
N GLU A 137 41.17 -5.94 2.10
CA GLU A 137 41.47 -5.83 0.68
C GLU A 137 40.56 -4.80 -0.01
N LEU A 138 39.24 -4.89 0.21
CA LEU A 138 38.27 -3.95 -0.36
C LEU A 138 38.44 -2.52 0.18
N MET A 139 38.75 -2.36 1.46
CA MET A 139 39.02 -1.05 2.06
C MET A 139 40.22 -0.36 1.40
N GLY A 140 41.18 -1.13 0.85
CA GLY A 140 42.31 -0.64 0.06
C GLY A 140 42.01 -0.39 -1.42
N ASP A 141 40.85 -0.80 -1.92
CA ASP A 141 40.48 -0.78 -3.34
C ASP A 141 39.09 -0.12 -3.55
N ARG A 142 39.06 1.21 -3.44
CA ARG A 142 37.82 1.99 -3.66
C ARG A 142 37.24 1.82 -5.07
N GLY A 143 38.09 1.64 -6.09
CA GLY A 143 37.63 1.44 -7.46
C GLY A 143 36.84 0.14 -7.62
N ARG A 144 37.25 -0.93 -6.93
CA ARG A 144 36.50 -2.19 -6.89
C ARG A 144 35.18 -2.05 -6.13
N LEU A 145 35.13 -1.32 -5.02
CA LEU A 145 33.88 -1.05 -4.31
C LEU A 145 32.87 -0.26 -5.17
N GLU A 146 33.33 0.78 -5.87
CA GLU A 146 32.49 1.56 -6.79
C GLU A 146 31.96 0.72 -7.97
N SER A 147 32.82 -0.16 -8.52
CA SER A 147 32.46 -1.15 -9.54
C SER A 147 31.37 -2.11 -9.03
N MET A 148 31.57 -2.70 -7.85
CA MET A 148 30.61 -3.62 -7.23
C MET A 148 29.26 -2.94 -7.01
N GLY A 149 29.25 -1.71 -6.46
CA GLY A 149 28.02 -0.97 -6.24
C GLY A 149 27.31 -0.56 -7.54
N SER A 150 28.06 -0.30 -8.60
CA SER A 150 27.49 -0.01 -9.93
C SER A 150 26.90 -1.25 -10.60
N ALA A 151 27.55 -2.40 -10.46
CA ALA A 151 27.03 -3.69 -10.91
C ALA A 151 25.74 -4.06 -10.15
N ALA A 152 25.72 -3.88 -8.84
CA ALA A 152 24.53 -4.08 -8.01
C ALA A 152 23.34 -3.22 -8.50
N ARG A 153 23.56 -1.92 -8.73
CA ARG A 153 22.53 -1.01 -9.29
C ARG A 153 22.07 -1.42 -10.68
N ALA A 154 22.97 -1.91 -11.52
CA ALA A 154 22.60 -2.39 -12.86
C ALA A 154 21.67 -3.61 -12.79
N LEU A 155 21.93 -4.54 -11.87
CA LEU A 155 21.02 -5.66 -11.59
C LEU A 155 19.69 -5.17 -11.04
N GLY A 156 19.69 -4.23 -10.09
CA GLY A 156 18.48 -3.60 -9.56
C GLY A 156 17.62 -2.93 -10.63
N ARG A 157 18.23 -2.31 -11.65
CA ARG A 157 17.53 -1.72 -12.80
C ARG A 157 16.98 -2.74 -13.80
N ILE A 158 17.59 -3.92 -13.92
CA ILE A 158 17.05 -5.03 -14.74
C ILE A 158 15.73 -5.56 -14.14
N HIS A 159 15.43 -5.25 -12.87
CA HIS A 159 14.18 -5.61 -12.19
C HIS A 159 13.01 -4.64 -12.39
N ASP A 160 13.19 -3.52 -13.11
CA ASP A 160 12.08 -2.75 -13.66
C ASP A 160 11.38 -3.57 -14.77
N GLY A 161 10.48 -4.45 -14.35
CA GLY A 161 9.59 -5.22 -15.23
C GLY A 161 10.08 -6.59 -15.70
N SER A 162 11.08 -7.21 -15.04
CA SER A 162 11.58 -8.54 -15.42
C SER A 162 10.54 -9.66 -15.24
N LEU A 163 10.74 -10.78 -15.94
CA LEU A 163 9.96 -12.02 -15.77
C LEU A 163 9.93 -12.51 -14.32
N LEU A 164 10.94 -12.20 -13.50
CA LEU A 164 11.00 -12.56 -12.09
C LEU A 164 10.15 -11.62 -11.22
N THR A 165 10.18 -10.30 -11.47
CA THR A 165 9.23 -9.36 -10.86
C THR A 165 7.81 -9.71 -11.26
N ARG A 166 7.56 -10.04 -12.54
CA ARG A 166 6.26 -10.57 -13.00
C ARG A 166 5.96 -11.96 -12.49
N ALA A 167 6.94 -12.77 -12.09
CA ALA A 167 6.74 -14.08 -11.47
C ALA A 167 6.45 -13.95 -9.98
N ILE A 168 7.05 -12.98 -9.28
CA ILE A 168 6.77 -12.64 -7.88
C ILE A 168 5.44 -11.88 -7.78
N GLU A 169 5.18 -10.94 -8.69
CA GLU A 169 3.85 -10.34 -8.90
C GLU A 169 2.87 -11.41 -9.37
N ARG A 170 3.24 -12.38 -10.21
CA ARG A 170 2.37 -13.54 -10.52
C ARG A 170 2.20 -14.50 -9.37
N VAL A 171 3.16 -14.65 -8.46
CA VAL A 171 3.06 -15.57 -7.32
C VAL A 171 2.36 -14.88 -6.15
N GLY A 172 2.45 -13.55 -6.05
CA GLY A 172 1.61 -12.70 -5.21
C GLY A 172 0.21 -12.47 -5.80
N SER A 173 0.08 -12.43 -7.13
CA SER A 173 -1.17 -12.43 -7.90
C SER A 173 -1.65 -13.84 -8.25
N LEU A 174 -0.94 -14.89 -7.82
CA LEU A 174 -1.54 -16.18 -7.49
C LEU A 174 -2.24 -16.00 -6.13
N SER A 175 -2.95 -14.87 -5.99
CA SER A 175 -4.15 -14.80 -5.20
C SER A 175 -5.00 -15.94 -5.73
N THR A 176 -5.22 -16.96 -4.91
CA THR A 176 -6.30 -17.92 -5.13
C THR A 176 -7.53 -17.11 -5.53
N HIS A 177 -7.88 -17.16 -6.82
CA HIS A 177 -9.03 -16.45 -7.36
C HIS A 177 -10.24 -16.92 -6.55
N VAL A 178 -10.79 -16.02 -5.74
CA VAL A 178 -12.02 -16.31 -5.01
C VAL A 178 -13.17 -16.03 -5.96
N ASP A 179 -13.93 -17.08 -6.26
CA ASP A 179 -15.17 -16.95 -7.00
C ASP A 179 -16.32 -16.58 -6.03
N LEU A 180 -16.78 -15.34 -6.16
CA LEU A 180 -17.91 -14.78 -5.40
C LEU A 180 -19.17 -14.62 -6.27
N SER A 181 -19.19 -15.19 -7.49
CA SER A 181 -20.34 -15.10 -8.39
C SER A 181 -21.57 -15.91 -7.92
N THR A 182 -21.37 -16.76 -6.91
CA THR A 182 -22.41 -17.57 -6.28
C THR A 182 -22.37 -17.42 -4.76
N PRO A 183 -23.48 -17.66 -4.04
CA PRO A 183 -23.49 -17.62 -2.58
C PRO A 183 -22.41 -18.52 -1.97
N ARG A 184 -21.67 -17.96 -1.01
CA ARG A 184 -20.55 -18.62 -0.29
C ARG A 184 -20.74 -18.38 1.21
N ARG A 185 -20.21 -19.29 2.03
CA ARG A 185 -19.99 -19.04 3.46
C ARG A 185 -18.65 -18.35 3.61
N VAL A 186 -18.68 -17.10 4.05
CA VAL A 186 -17.49 -16.25 4.18
C VAL A 186 -17.27 -15.90 5.65
N HIS A 187 -16.07 -16.16 6.16
CA HIS A 187 -15.68 -15.76 7.52
C HIS A 187 -14.67 -14.62 7.47
N VAL A 188 -14.94 -13.56 8.22
CA VAL A 188 -14.16 -12.32 8.23
C VAL A 188 -13.41 -12.20 9.56
N VAL A 189 -12.09 -12.41 9.56
CA VAL A 189 -11.25 -12.30 10.76
C VAL A 189 -10.80 -10.85 10.96
N GLY A 190 -11.04 -10.31 12.16
CA GLY A 190 -10.86 -8.88 12.46
C GLY A 190 -11.99 -8.02 11.89
N VAL A 191 -13.23 -8.51 11.97
CA VAL A 191 -14.41 -7.93 11.30
C VAL A 191 -14.77 -6.53 11.81
N GLY A 192 -14.33 -6.13 13.01
CA GLY A 192 -14.59 -4.82 13.58
C GLY A 192 -13.72 -3.69 13.02
N GLY A 193 -12.69 -4.01 12.22
CA GLY A 193 -11.85 -3.01 11.57
C GLY A 193 -12.59 -2.25 10.46
N PRO A 194 -12.34 -0.93 10.24
CA PRO A 194 -13.11 -0.09 9.30
C PRO A 194 -13.23 -0.66 7.88
N GLY A 195 -12.14 -1.21 7.32
CA GLY A 195 -12.18 -1.83 5.99
C GLY A 195 -12.78 -3.23 5.98
N MET A 196 -12.75 -3.95 7.10
CA MET A 196 -13.27 -5.32 7.20
C MET A 196 -14.78 -5.32 7.44
N SER A 197 -15.30 -4.40 8.25
CA SER A 197 -16.74 -4.25 8.50
C SER A 197 -17.47 -3.87 7.22
N SER A 198 -16.97 -2.88 6.49
CA SER A 198 -17.48 -2.48 5.16
C SER A 198 -17.48 -3.64 4.16
N LEU A 199 -16.44 -4.48 4.18
CA LEU A 199 -16.38 -5.67 3.34
C LEU A 199 -17.42 -6.72 3.75
N ALA A 200 -17.60 -6.95 5.05
CA ALA A 200 -18.61 -7.87 5.57
C ALA A 200 -20.03 -7.44 5.19
N VAL A 201 -20.31 -6.13 5.24
CA VAL A 201 -21.57 -5.53 4.76
C VAL A 201 -21.80 -5.85 3.29
N ALA A 202 -20.81 -5.55 2.42
CA ALA A 202 -20.94 -5.77 0.99
C ALA A 202 -21.15 -7.24 0.64
N LEU A 203 -20.42 -8.16 1.31
CA LEU A 203 -20.59 -9.60 1.13
C LEU A 203 -22.00 -10.08 1.55
N LEU A 204 -22.50 -9.57 2.68
CA LEU A 204 -23.82 -9.95 3.18
C LEU A 204 -24.92 -9.50 2.21
N GLU A 205 -24.86 -8.26 1.75
CA GLU A 205 -25.83 -7.73 0.78
C GLU A 205 -25.70 -8.35 -0.61
N ALA A 206 -24.52 -8.87 -0.97
CA ALA A 206 -24.32 -9.67 -2.17
C ALA A 206 -24.92 -11.09 -2.08
N GLY A 207 -25.44 -11.48 -0.91
CA GLY A 207 -26.13 -12.76 -0.71
C GLY A 207 -25.23 -13.89 -0.21
N HIS A 208 -24.03 -13.57 0.29
CA HIS A 208 -23.18 -14.55 0.98
C HIS A 208 -23.65 -14.77 2.44
N ASP A 209 -23.39 -15.95 3.00
CA ASP A 209 -23.57 -16.22 4.44
C ASP A 209 -22.31 -15.77 5.18
N VAL A 210 -22.42 -14.62 5.86
CA VAL A 210 -21.27 -13.94 6.46
C VAL A 210 -21.20 -14.21 7.96
N SER A 211 -20.00 -14.60 8.39
CA SER A 211 -19.61 -14.69 9.79
C SER A 211 -18.30 -13.95 10.03
N GLY A 212 -17.90 -13.73 11.28
CA GLY A 212 -16.62 -13.11 11.57
C GLY A 212 -16.17 -13.26 13.01
N SER A 213 -14.98 -12.76 13.29
CA SER A 213 -14.39 -12.71 14.61
C SER A 213 -13.71 -11.37 14.85
N ASP A 214 -13.71 -10.89 16.09
CA ASP A 214 -12.90 -9.74 16.51
C ASP A 214 -12.50 -9.88 17.97
N LEU A 215 -11.40 -9.23 18.38
CA LEU A 215 -10.94 -9.25 19.78
C LEU A 215 -11.82 -8.42 20.70
N VAL A 216 -12.47 -7.37 20.17
CA VAL A 216 -13.22 -6.39 20.97
C VAL A 216 -14.69 -6.39 20.56
N ASP A 217 -15.58 -6.47 21.56
CA ASP A 217 -17.02 -6.22 21.35
C ASP A 217 -17.25 -4.71 21.24
N SER A 218 -17.24 -4.20 20.01
CA SER A 218 -17.36 -2.78 19.67
C SER A 218 -18.76 -2.43 19.14
N GLU A 219 -19.05 -1.14 18.98
CA GLU A 219 -20.30 -0.67 18.35
C GLU A 219 -20.44 -1.20 16.91
N VAL A 220 -19.34 -1.26 16.15
CA VAL A 220 -19.32 -1.82 14.79
C VAL A 220 -19.70 -3.30 14.81
N VAL A 221 -19.18 -4.07 15.78
CA VAL A 221 -19.55 -5.48 15.95
C VAL A 221 -21.04 -5.63 16.29
N ALA A 222 -21.58 -4.77 17.16
CA ALA A 222 -23.00 -4.78 17.49
C ALA A 222 -23.87 -4.48 16.25
N GLN A 223 -23.52 -3.46 15.47
CA GLN A 223 -24.23 -3.10 14.23
C GLN A 223 -24.22 -4.24 13.20
N LEU A 224 -23.10 -4.95 13.04
CA LEU A 224 -23.03 -6.10 12.13
C LEU A 224 -23.86 -7.28 12.62
N LYS A 225 -23.87 -7.55 13.93
CA LYS A 225 -24.76 -8.57 14.53
C LYS A 225 -26.23 -8.26 14.27
N ASP A 226 -26.65 -6.99 14.43
CA ASP A 226 -28.02 -6.54 14.15
C ASP A 226 -28.43 -6.72 12.68
N ARG A 227 -27.45 -6.73 11.78
CA ARG A 227 -27.64 -7.00 10.35
C ARG A 227 -27.66 -8.50 10.01
N GLY A 228 -27.40 -9.38 10.97
CA GLY A 228 -27.45 -10.83 10.81
C GLY A 228 -26.09 -11.50 10.62
N VAL A 229 -24.98 -10.77 10.77
CA VAL A 229 -23.63 -11.37 10.73
C VAL A 229 -23.39 -12.14 12.03
N LYS A 230 -22.98 -13.41 11.92
CA LYS A 230 -22.61 -14.23 13.08
C LYS A 230 -21.20 -13.87 13.53
N ILE A 231 -21.05 -13.16 14.65
CA ILE A 231 -19.73 -12.69 15.12
C ILE A 231 -19.35 -13.33 16.45
N ASN A 232 -18.14 -13.89 16.49
CA ASN A 232 -17.49 -14.36 17.71
C ASN A 232 -16.58 -13.26 18.29
N VAL A 233 -16.64 -13.04 19.60
CA VAL A 233 -15.69 -12.16 20.30
C VAL A 233 -14.56 -13.01 20.86
N GLY A 234 -13.33 -12.71 20.46
CA GLY A 234 -12.18 -13.59 20.57
C GLY A 234 -12.04 -14.50 19.35
N HIS A 235 -10.87 -15.15 19.24
CA HIS A 235 -10.62 -16.10 18.16
C HIS A 235 -10.88 -17.54 18.60
N ASP A 236 -11.55 -18.33 17.78
CA ASP A 236 -11.87 -19.74 18.05
C ASP A 236 -11.72 -20.59 16.76
N PRO A 237 -10.87 -21.62 16.73
CA PRO A 237 -10.70 -22.45 15.55
C PRO A 237 -11.98 -23.13 15.04
N GLN A 238 -13.02 -23.28 15.87
CA GLN A 238 -14.29 -23.91 15.47
C GLN A 238 -15.18 -22.98 14.64
N VAL A 239 -14.98 -21.66 14.68
CA VAL A 239 -15.87 -20.71 13.97
C VAL A 239 -15.66 -20.70 12.46
N VAL A 240 -14.59 -21.36 11.98
CA VAL A 240 -14.29 -21.54 10.55
C VAL A 240 -14.69 -22.92 10.03
N ASP A 241 -15.32 -23.76 10.85
CA ASP A 241 -15.77 -25.09 10.43
C ASP A 241 -16.85 -24.98 9.35
N GLY A 242 -16.59 -25.62 8.20
CA GLY A 242 -17.49 -25.58 7.06
C GLY A 242 -17.57 -24.22 6.37
N VAL A 243 -16.63 -23.30 6.58
CA VAL A 243 -16.55 -22.04 5.84
C VAL A 243 -15.89 -22.29 4.47
N ASP A 244 -16.39 -21.64 3.41
CA ASP A 244 -15.85 -21.80 2.06
C ASP A 244 -14.64 -20.86 1.83
N VAL A 245 -14.74 -19.62 2.34
CA VAL A 245 -13.73 -18.56 2.20
C VAL A 245 -13.47 -17.89 3.54
N VAL A 246 -12.20 -17.75 3.93
CA VAL A 246 -11.79 -16.95 5.09
C VAL A 246 -10.98 -15.75 4.63
N THR A 247 -11.39 -14.56 5.06
CA THR A 247 -10.70 -13.31 4.75
C THR A 247 -10.19 -12.62 6.01
N TYR A 248 -9.06 -11.92 5.88
CA TYR A 248 -8.38 -11.28 7.01
C TYR A 248 -7.70 -9.98 6.58
N SER A 249 -7.56 -9.05 7.54
CA SER A 249 -6.79 -7.81 7.35
C SER A 249 -5.29 -8.06 7.53
N THR A 250 -4.46 -7.10 7.07
CA THR A 250 -3.01 -7.13 7.28
C THR A 250 -2.60 -7.09 8.76
N ALA A 251 -3.50 -6.67 9.66
CA ALA A 251 -3.27 -6.66 11.11
C ALA A 251 -3.38 -8.07 11.74
N ILE A 252 -3.94 -9.05 11.03
CA ILE A 252 -4.08 -10.42 11.53
C ILE A 252 -2.81 -11.23 11.20
N PRO A 253 -2.08 -11.74 12.21
CA PRO A 253 -0.87 -12.51 11.97
C PRO A 253 -1.20 -13.86 11.31
N SER A 254 -0.29 -14.36 10.47
CA SER A 254 -0.45 -15.65 9.77
C SER A 254 -0.59 -16.85 10.71
N THR A 255 -0.14 -16.70 11.96
CA THR A 255 -0.23 -17.66 13.07
C THR A 255 -1.57 -17.62 13.81
N ASN A 256 -2.50 -16.75 13.42
CA ASN A 256 -3.85 -16.71 14.00
C ASN A 256 -4.51 -18.10 13.91
N ILE A 257 -5.10 -18.52 15.03
CA ILE A 257 -5.63 -19.89 15.20
C ILE A 257 -6.79 -20.21 14.25
N GLU A 258 -7.60 -19.23 13.86
CA GLU A 258 -8.68 -19.40 12.88
C GLU A 258 -8.11 -19.55 11.47
N LEU A 259 -7.09 -18.76 11.10
CA LEU A 259 -6.44 -18.89 9.79
C LEU A 259 -5.75 -20.25 9.64
N VAL A 260 -5.11 -20.75 10.70
CA VAL A 260 -4.49 -22.09 10.70
C VAL A 260 -5.56 -23.18 10.61
N ALA A 261 -6.66 -23.06 11.36
CA ALA A 261 -7.76 -24.02 11.31
C ALA A 261 -8.44 -24.05 9.93
N ALA A 262 -8.72 -22.89 9.35
CA ALA A 262 -9.35 -22.73 8.04
C ALA A 262 -8.52 -23.41 6.94
N ARG A 263 -7.20 -23.20 6.92
CA ARG A 263 -6.30 -23.88 5.96
C ARG A 263 -6.33 -25.40 6.12
N ARG A 264 -6.37 -25.91 7.35
CA ARG A 264 -6.46 -27.36 7.62
C ARG A 264 -7.80 -27.94 7.20
N ALA A 265 -8.88 -27.18 7.33
CA ALA A 265 -10.22 -27.54 6.90
C ALA A 265 -10.43 -27.43 5.37
N GLY A 266 -9.45 -26.93 4.63
CA GLY A 266 -9.51 -26.77 3.17
C GLY A 266 -10.26 -25.52 2.70
N ALA A 267 -10.56 -24.58 3.59
CA ALA A 267 -11.15 -23.30 3.21
C ALA A 267 -10.15 -22.45 2.40
N THR A 268 -10.68 -21.63 1.49
CA THR A 268 -9.85 -20.68 0.73
C THR A 268 -9.50 -19.49 1.62
N VAL A 269 -8.25 -19.38 2.05
CA VAL A 269 -7.80 -18.30 2.96
C VAL A 269 -7.10 -17.20 2.16
N VAL A 270 -7.70 -16.01 2.10
CA VAL A 270 -7.22 -14.89 1.28
C VAL A 270 -7.24 -13.57 2.03
N THR A 271 -6.54 -12.56 1.53
CA THR A 271 -6.51 -11.23 2.14
C THR A 271 -7.80 -10.44 1.87
N ARG A 272 -8.05 -9.40 2.68
CA ARG A 272 -9.07 -8.38 2.43
C ARG A 272 -9.07 -7.88 0.97
N ALA A 273 -7.87 -7.58 0.45
CA ALA A 273 -7.69 -7.06 -0.90
C ALA A 273 -8.13 -8.03 -1.98
N ALA A 274 -7.84 -9.32 -1.83
CA ALA A 274 -8.26 -10.35 -2.80
C ALA A 274 -9.79 -10.50 -2.84
N VAL A 275 -10.47 -10.42 -1.69
CA VAL A 275 -11.94 -10.44 -1.64
C VAL A 275 -12.53 -9.16 -2.23
N LEU A 276 -11.95 -7.99 -1.95
CA LEU A 276 -12.38 -6.75 -2.59
C LEU A 276 -12.19 -6.81 -4.11
N ALA A 277 -11.07 -7.35 -4.59
CA ALA A 277 -10.82 -7.56 -6.02
C ALA A 277 -11.85 -8.51 -6.65
N ALA A 278 -12.23 -9.58 -5.95
CA ALA A 278 -13.28 -10.49 -6.40
C ALA A 278 -14.64 -9.79 -6.51
N LEU A 279 -15.05 -9.02 -5.50
CA LEU A 279 -16.28 -8.19 -5.56
C LEU A 279 -16.21 -7.17 -6.71
N CYS A 280 -15.05 -6.55 -6.92
CA CYS A 280 -14.86 -5.62 -8.02
C CYS A 280 -15.05 -6.32 -9.39
N GLY A 281 -14.70 -7.59 -9.49
CA GLY A 281 -14.84 -8.39 -10.73
C GLY A 281 -16.29 -8.69 -11.11
N GLU A 282 -17.23 -8.65 -10.15
CA GLU A 282 -18.65 -8.92 -10.38
C GLU A 282 -19.41 -7.71 -10.97
N ARG A 283 -18.82 -6.51 -10.95
CA ARG A 283 -19.48 -5.25 -11.33
C ARG A 283 -18.62 -4.33 -12.18
N ALA A 284 -19.23 -3.28 -12.73
CA ALA A 284 -18.49 -2.22 -13.41
C ALA A 284 -17.83 -1.30 -12.38
N SER A 285 -16.73 -1.77 -11.80
CA SER A 285 -16.11 -1.14 -10.64
C SER A 285 -15.34 0.13 -11.02
N ILE A 286 -15.57 1.20 -10.28
CA ILE A 286 -14.96 2.51 -10.48
C ILE A 286 -14.05 2.80 -9.29
N GLY A 287 -12.75 2.81 -9.53
CA GLY A 287 -11.75 3.06 -8.51
C GLY A 287 -11.45 4.55 -8.37
N VAL A 288 -11.41 5.04 -7.14
CA VAL A 288 -10.88 6.38 -6.84
C VAL A 288 -9.52 6.22 -6.18
N ALA A 289 -8.49 6.68 -6.87
CA ALA A 289 -7.08 6.53 -6.51
C ALA A 289 -6.38 7.89 -6.36
N GLY A 290 -5.21 7.87 -5.73
CA GLY A 290 -4.35 9.03 -5.54
C GLY A 290 -4.02 9.24 -4.07
N THR A 291 -2.96 9.99 -3.78
CA THR A 291 -2.44 10.12 -2.41
C THR A 291 -3.48 10.70 -1.45
N HIS A 292 -4.15 11.77 -1.87
CA HIS A 292 -5.16 12.47 -1.07
C HIS A 292 -6.54 12.49 -1.74
N GLY A 293 -7.60 12.59 -0.94
CA GLY A 293 -8.96 12.84 -1.44
C GLY A 293 -9.74 11.61 -1.92
N LYS A 294 -9.19 10.39 -1.80
CA LYS A 294 -9.85 9.13 -2.20
C LYS A 294 -11.23 8.95 -1.56
N THR A 295 -11.29 9.00 -0.24
CA THR A 295 -12.52 8.80 0.55
C THR A 295 -13.60 9.86 0.23
N THR A 296 -13.21 11.13 0.15
CA THR A 296 -14.17 12.21 -0.15
C THR A 296 -14.70 12.11 -1.58
N THR A 297 -13.81 11.85 -2.55
CA THR A 297 -14.18 11.77 -3.97
C THR A 297 -15.04 10.53 -4.26
N SER A 298 -14.72 9.38 -3.66
CA SER A 298 -15.55 8.16 -3.77
C SER A 298 -16.92 8.35 -3.13
N GLY A 299 -17.00 9.00 -1.95
CA GLY A 299 -18.27 9.36 -1.32
C GLY A 299 -19.13 10.29 -2.16
N MET A 300 -18.53 11.31 -2.79
CA MET A 300 -19.21 12.21 -3.71
C MET A 300 -19.72 11.46 -4.95
N LEU A 301 -18.89 10.61 -5.57
CA LEU A 301 -19.27 9.84 -6.76
C LEU A 301 -20.42 8.86 -6.46
N ALA A 302 -20.33 8.11 -5.36
CA ALA A 302 -21.39 7.20 -4.94
C ALA A 302 -22.71 7.94 -4.65
N THR A 303 -22.64 9.14 -4.03
CA THR A 303 -23.83 9.98 -3.79
C THR A 303 -24.44 10.45 -5.12
N ILE A 304 -23.64 10.94 -6.07
CA ILE A 304 -24.11 11.36 -7.39
C ILE A 304 -24.83 10.21 -8.12
N LEU A 305 -24.22 9.02 -8.13
CA LEU A 305 -24.77 7.86 -8.80
C LEU A 305 -26.07 7.39 -8.13
N ARG A 306 -26.16 7.45 -6.79
CA ARG A 306 -27.38 7.15 -6.04
C ARG A 306 -28.51 8.14 -6.37
N ASP A 307 -28.21 9.44 -6.36
CA ASP A 307 -29.20 10.49 -6.66
C ASP A 307 -29.63 10.48 -8.13
N ALA A 308 -28.78 9.95 -9.03
CA ALA A 308 -29.12 9.64 -10.41
C ALA A 308 -30.01 8.40 -10.57
N GLY A 309 -30.42 7.74 -9.48
CA GLY A 309 -31.30 6.58 -9.47
C GLY A 309 -30.62 5.28 -9.91
N ARG A 310 -29.28 5.20 -9.85
CA ARG A 310 -28.52 4.03 -10.30
C ARG A 310 -28.29 2.97 -9.22
N ASP A 311 -28.52 3.29 -7.95
CA ASP A 311 -28.30 2.40 -6.81
C ASP A 311 -26.93 1.68 -6.85
N PRO A 312 -25.81 2.44 -6.92
CA PRO A 312 -24.48 1.86 -7.05
C PRO A 312 -24.12 1.08 -5.78
N GLY A 313 -23.35 0.01 -5.93
CA GLY A 313 -22.62 -0.50 -4.79
C GLY A 313 -21.43 0.40 -4.46
N PHE A 314 -20.94 0.36 -3.23
CA PHE A 314 -19.72 1.04 -2.82
C PHE A 314 -19.06 0.38 -1.60
N VAL A 315 -17.73 0.52 -1.50
CA VAL A 315 -16.94 0.26 -0.29
C VAL A 315 -15.95 1.41 -0.12
N ILE A 316 -16.17 2.21 0.92
CA ILE A 316 -15.48 3.46 1.23
C ILE A 316 -14.87 3.32 2.62
N GLY A 317 -13.70 3.93 2.85
CA GLY A 317 -12.90 3.79 4.06
C GLY A 317 -13.48 4.50 5.30
N ALA A 318 -14.54 5.28 5.16
CA ALA A 318 -15.24 5.94 6.25
C ALA A 318 -16.71 6.19 5.91
N ASP A 319 -17.53 6.40 6.93
CA ASP A 319 -18.97 6.58 6.77
C ASP A 319 -19.31 7.87 6.02
N VAL A 320 -20.10 7.71 4.96
CA VAL A 320 -20.58 8.82 4.15
C VAL A 320 -21.97 9.19 4.61
N ARG A 321 -22.14 10.41 5.13
CA ARG A 321 -23.39 10.85 5.80
C ARG A 321 -24.61 10.82 4.88
N SER A 322 -24.42 11.20 3.61
CA SER A 322 -25.48 11.14 2.59
C SER A 322 -25.88 9.71 2.22
N LEU A 323 -25.01 8.73 2.46
CA LEU A 323 -25.24 7.34 2.12
C LEU A 323 -25.68 6.48 3.31
N ALA A 324 -25.54 6.99 4.53
CA ALA A 324 -25.82 6.32 5.80
C ALA A 324 -24.95 5.06 6.03
N GLY A 325 -23.67 5.16 5.67
CA GLY A 325 -22.67 4.12 5.93
C GLY A 325 -21.46 4.22 5.00
N SER A 326 -20.56 3.26 5.15
CA SER A 326 -19.31 3.11 4.38
C SER A 326 -19.37 2.01 3.33
N ALA A 327 -20.41 1.16 3.34
CA ALA A 327 -20.60 0.13 2.32
C ALA A 327 -22.06 -0.15 2.00
N HIS A 328 -22.30 -0.55 0.77
CA HIS A 328 -23.57 -1.01 0.20
C HIS A 328 -23.26 -1.85 -1.03
N TRP A 329 -23.96 -2.95 -1.25
CA TRP A 329 -23.86 -3.70 -2.51
C TRP A 329 -24.82 -3.13 -3.55
N GLY A 330 -26.05 -2.78 -3.16
CA GLY A 330 -27.06 -2.25 -4.08
C GLY A 330 -27.44 -3.19 -5.22
N THR A 331 -28.19 -2.68 -6.19
CA THR A 331 -28.70 -3.43 -7.36
C THR A 331 -28.20 -2.89 -8.69
N GLY A 332 -27.49 -1.76 -8.66
CA GLY A 332 -26.92 -1.08 -9.82
C GLY A 332 -25.74 -1.80 -10.46
N ARG A 333 -25.33 -1.30 -11.63
CA ARG A 333 -24.20 -1.86 -12.38
C ARG A 333 -22.85 -1.44 -11.79
N GLU A 334 -22.78 -0.22 -11.29
CA GLU A 334 -21.56 0.41 -10.79
C GLU A 334 -21.21 -0.06 -9.38
N PHE A 335 -19.90 -0.15 -9.11
CA PHE A 335 -19.36 -0.41 -7.77
C PHE A 335 -18.22 0.56 -7.48
N VAL A 336 -18.41 1.51 -6.56
CA VAL A 336 -17.42 2.56 -6.27
C VAL A 336 -16.51 2.13 -5.13
N VAL A 337 -15.20 2.13 -5.37
CA VAL A 337 -14.21 1.70 -4.37
C VAL A 337 -13.05 2.68 -4.26
N GLU A 338 -12.43 2.75 -3.08
CA GLU A 338 -11.11 3.37 -2.93
C GLU A 338 -10.04 2.41 -3.44
N ALA A 339 -9.26 2.85 -4.42
CA ALA A 339 -8.12 2.12 -4.94
C ALA A 339 -6.86 2.63 -4.23
N ASP A 340 -6.53 1.99 -3.11
CA ASP A 340 -5.47 2.39 -2.20
C ASP A 340 -4.09 1.91 -2.68
N GLU A 341 -3.14 2.82 -2.71
CA GLU A 341 -1.75 2.59 -3.10
C GLU A 341 -0.90 2.02 -1.95
N SER A 342 -1.30 2.22 -0.69
CA SER A 342 -0.48 1.92 0.50
C SER A 342 -0.01 0.46 0.61
N ASP A 343 -0.79 -0.49 0.06
CA ASP A 343 -0.48 -1.92 -0.01
C ASP A 343 -0.36 -2.44 -1.46
N SER A 344 -0.21 -1.54 -2.43
CA SER A 344 -0.23 -1.81 -3.89
C SER A 344 -1.46 -2.53 -4.42
N THR A 345 -2.57 -2.51 -3.66
CA THR A 345 -3.79 -3.21 -4.07
C THR A 345 -4.51 -2.50 -5.20
N HIS A 346 -4.33 -1.18 -5.35
CA HIS A 346 -4.91 -0.39 -6.45
C HIS A 346 -4.67 -1.00 -7.83
N VAL A 347 -3.47 -1.51 -8.13
CA VAL A 347 -3.15 -2.10 -9.45
C VAL A 347 -3.80 -3.47 -9.65
N ALA A 348 -4.10 -4.19 -8.56
CA ALA A 348 -4.68 -5.53 -8.59
C ALA A 348 -6.20 -5.53 -8.74
N LEU A 349 -6.87 -4.40 -8.50
CA LEU A 349 -8.32 -4.31 -8.62
C LEU A 349 -8.75 -4.34 -10.10
N PRO A 350 -9.72 -5.21 -10.48
CA PRO A 350 -10.30 -5.19 -11.82
C PRO A 350 -11.25 -3.99 -11.94
N LEU A 351 -10.73 -2.85 -12.41
CA LEU A 351 -11.48 -1.59 -12.51
C LEU A 351 -11.96 -1.33 -13.95
N ALA A 352 -13.25 -1.06 -14.08
CA ALA A 352 -13.87 -0.62 -15.33
C ALA A 352 -13.61 0.86 -15.61
N GLY A 353 -13.35 1.68 -14.59
CA GLY A 353 -12.98 3.08 -14.73
C GLY A 353 -12.21 3.59 -13.52
N VAL A 354 -11.52 4.72 -13.66
CA VAL A 354 -10.66 5.24 -12.59
C VAL A 354 -10.66 6.76 -12.52
N VAL A 355 -10.71 7.29 -11.30
CA VAL A 355 -10.43 8.69 -10.97
C VAL A 355 -9.06 8.75 -10.29
N LEU A 356 -8.14 9.56 -10.80
CA LEU A 356 -6.84 9.84 -10.18
C LEU A 356 -6.82 11.27 -9.65
N THR A 357 -6.82 11.42 -8.33
CA THR A 357 -6.96 12.72 -7.66
C THR A 357 -5.67 13.53 -7.61
N ASN A 358 -4.54 12.89 -7.35
CA ASN A 358 -3.20 13.47 -7.28
C ASN A 358 -2.16 12.35 -7.13
N VAL A 359 -0.90 12.69 -7.34
CA VAL A 359 0.24 11.81 -7.05
C VAL A 359 1.23 12.64 -6.24
N ASP A 360 1.18 12.52 -4.91
CA ASP A 360 2.15 13.15 -4.00
C ASP A 360 3.08 12.12 -3.38
N VAL A 361 4.21 12.57 -2.84
CA VAL A 361 5.21 11.72 -2.21
C VAL A 361 4.68 11.22 -0.86
N ASP A 362 4.21 9.98 -0.87
CA ASP A 362 3.71 9.27 0.31
C ASP A 362 4.01 7.78 0.15
N HIS A 363 3.92 7.03 1.26
CA HIS A 363 4.13 5.58 1.28
C HIS A 363 5.44 5.13 0.62
N LEU A 364 6.51 5.94 0.73
CA LEU A 364 7.84 5.59 0.22
C LEU A 364 8.42 4.32 0.88
N ASP A 365 7.95 3.97 2.07
CA ASP A 365 8.28 2.70 2.73
C ASP A 365 7.82 1.49 1.89
N HIS A 366 6.75 1.65 1.12
CA HIS A 366 6.19 0.63 0.23
C HIS A 366 6.70 0.75 -1.21
N PHE A 367 6.75 1.97 -1.76
CA PHE A 367 7.14 2.19 -3.15
C PHE A 367 8.65 2.37 -3.36
N THR A 368 9.43 2.60 -2.31
CA THR A 368 10.89 2.87 -2.32
C THR A 368 11.30 4.18 -3.02
N THR A 369 10.74 4.47 -4.19
CA THR A 369 11.04 5.67 -4.97
C THR A 369 9.77 6.31 -5.52
N VAL A 370 9.83 7.61 -5.78
CA VAL A 370 8.73 8.34 -6.43
C VAL A 370 8.46 7.82 -7.84
N ALA A 371 9.49 7.36 -8.56
CA ALA A 371 9.33 6.76 -9.88
C ALA A 371 8.51 5.46 -9.84
N ASN A 372 8.68 4.65 -8.79
CA ASN A 372 7.88 3.44 -8.59
C ASN A 372 6.42 3.78 -8.26
N LEU A 373 6.19 4.81 -7.44
CA LEU A 373 4.85 5.32 -7.17
C LEU A 373 4.16 5.78 -8.47
N GLU A 374 4.85 6.61 -9.27
CA GLU A 374 4.36 7.07 -10.58
C GLU A 374 4.10 5.90 -11.54
N SER A 375 4.99 4.91 -11.58
CA SER A 375 4.82 3.68 -12.37
C SER A 375 3.62 2.85 -11.90
N SER A 376 3.33 2.81 -10.61
CA SER A 376 2.14 2.14 -10.09
C SER A 376 0.85 2.80 -10.58
N PHE A 377 0.77 4.13 -10.55
CA PHE A 377 -0.38 4.87 -11.06
C PHE A 377 -0.48 4.81 -12.59
N ASP A 378 0.66 4.75 -13.29
CA ASP A 378 0.69 4.51 -14.73
C ASP A 378 0.08 3.14 -15.10
N ARG A 379 0.42 2.10 -14.34
CA ARG A 379 -0.17 0.75 -14.50
C ARG A 379 -1.65 0.75 -14.17
N LEU A 380 -2.07 1.42 -13.09
CA LEU A 380 -3.48 1.57 -12.73
C LEU A 380 -4.29 2.19 -13.90
N LEU A 381 -3.82 3.31 -14.45
CA LEU A 381 -4.45 3.96 -15.60
C LEU A 381 -4.44 3.05 -16.83
N GLY A 382 -3.37 2.28 -17.05
CA GLY A 382 -3.26 1.33 -18.16
C GLY A 382 -4.21 0.13 -18.05
N ASN A 383 -4.44 -0.36 -16.84
CA ASN A 383 -5.30 -1.53 -16.56
C ASN A 383 -6.79 -1.21 -16.67
N ALA A 384 -7.19 0.03 -16.39
CA ALA A 384 -8.59 0.45 -16.54
C ALA A 384 -9.02 0.41 -18.01
N SER A 385 -10.06 -0.38 -18.31
CA SER A 385 -10.55 -0.57 -19.69
C SER A 385 -11.51 0.50 -20.19
N GLY A 386 -12.13 1.27 -19.27
CA GLY A 386 -13.13 2.28 -19.58
C GLY A 386 -12.66 3.70 -19.22
N PRO A 387 -13.56 4.57 -18.71
CA PRO A 387 -13.26 5.99 -18.55
C PRO A 387 -12.18 6.23 -17.49
N LYS A 388 -11.33 7.21 -17.78
CA LYS A 388 -10.21 7.63 -16.93
C LYS A 388 -10.30 9.12 -16.72
N VAL A 389 -10.38 9.55 -15.47
CA VAL A 389 -10.50 10.95 -15.08
C VAL A 389 -9.31 11.33 -14.22
N VAL A 390 -8.59 12.39 -14.58
CA VAL A 390 -7.33 12.76 -13.92
C VAL A 390 -7.31 14.24 -13.55
N CYS A 391 -6.83 14.55 -12.35
CA CYS A 391 -6.63 15.93 -11.92
C CYS A 391 -5.55 16.61 -12.78
N GLY A 392 -5.94 17.68 -13.48
CA GLY A 392 -5.09 18.50 -14.33
C GLY A 392 -4.20 19.48 -13.55
N ASP A 393 -4.54 19.75 -12.30
CA ASP A 393 -3.80 20.69 -11.43
C ASP A 393 -2.60 20.01 -10.73
N ASP A 394 -2.52 18.69 -10.77
CA ASP A 394 -1.38 17.92 -10.28
C ASP A 394 -0.42 17.59 -11.43
N LEU A 395 0.83 18.08 -11.33
CA LEU A 395 1.82 17.94 -12.40
C LEU A 395 2.22 16.48 -12.68
N ARG A 396 2.27 15.63 -11.65
CA ARG A 396 2.66 14.21 -11.80
C ARG A 396 1.52 13.43 -12.43
N ALA A 397 0.29 13.60 -11.93
CA ALA A 397 -0.91 13.03 -12.51
C ALA A 397 -1.09 13.46 -13.97
N MET A 398 -0.84 14.74 -14.31
CA MET A 398 -0.86 15.23 -15.69
C MET A 398 0.21 14.62 -16.58
N ALA A 399 1.40 14.31 -16.06
CA ALA A 399 2.42 13.61 -16.82
C ALA A 399 1.96 12.19 -17.20
N LEU A 400 1.23 11.52 -16.31
CA LEU A 400 0.61 10.21 -16.59
C LEU A 400 -0.56 10.32 -17.57
N ALA A 401 -1.43 11.33 -17.40
CA ALA A 401 -2.62 11.59 -18.22
C ALA A 401 -2.37 11.55 -19.73
N ARG A 402 -1.25 12.15 -20.18
CA ARG A 402 -0.87 12.24 -21.60
C ARG A 402 -0.72 10.88 -22.30
N ARG A 403 -0.55 9.80 -21.54
CA ARG A 403 -0.31 8.44 -22.07
C ARG A 403 -1.56 7.57 -22.19
N HIS A 404 -2.67 7.95 -21.55
CA HIS A 404 -3.80 7.03 -21.30
C HIS A 404 -5.15 7.44 -21.89
N GLY A 405 -5.23 8.53 -22.66
CA GLY A 405 -6.49 8.97 -23.26
C GLY A 405 -7.54 9.32 -22.20
N VAL A 406 -7.18 10.23 -21.29
CA VAL A 406 -7.97 10.57 -20.11
C VAL A 406 -8.79 11.84 -20.33
N ARG A 407 -9.84 12.03 -19.52
CA ARG A 407 -10.49 13.33 -19.33
C ARG A 407 -9.91 14.03 -18.12
N THR A 408 -9.52 15.27 -18.27
CA THR A 408 -8.87 16.06 -17.22
C THR A 408 -9.86 16.97 -16.49
N TYR A 409 -9.63 17.24 -15.21
CA TYR A 409 -10.41 18.20 -14.44
C TYR A 409 -9.52 19.09 -13.58
N GLY A 410 -9.98 20.29 -13.23
CA GLY A 410 -9.18 21.17 -12.37
C GLY A 410 -9.67 22.62 -12.32
N LEU A 411 -8.87 23.48 -11.74
CA LEU A 411 -9.08 24.93 -11.68
C LEU A 411 -8.23 25.65 -12.74
N THR A 412 -7.08 25.05 -13.10
CA THR A 412 -6.17 25.61 -14.09
C THR A 412 -6.77 25.62 -15.49
N SER A 413 -6.33 26.56 -16.32
CA SER A 413 -6.74 26.61 -17.71
C SER A 413 -6.15 25.44 -18.50
N GLY A 414 -6.92 24.89 -19.43
CA GLY A 414 -6.47 23.80 -20.31
C GLY A 414 -6.87 22.39 -19.87
N VAL A 415 -7.58 22.25 -18.76
CA VAL A 415 -8.27 21.01 -18.37
C VAL A 415 -9.64 20.90 -19.05
N ASP A 416 -10.17 19.68 -19.21
CA ASP A 416 -11.46 19.46 -19.90
C ASP A 416 -12.64 19.93 -19.06
N ILE A 417 -12.72 19.55 -17.79
CA ILE A 417 -13.74 19.99 -16.84
C ILE A 417 -13.13 21.00 -15.87
N GLN A 418 -13.50 22.27 -16.02
CA GLN A 418 -12.88 23.37 -15.28
C GLN A 418 -13.89 24.02 -14.33
N ALA A 419 -13.49 24.27 -13.08
CA ALA A 419 -14.17 25.26 -12.24
C ALA A 419 -13.48 26.62 -12.35
N ILE A 420 -14.29 27.66 -12.56
CA ILE A 420 -13.85 29.06 -12.61
C ILE A 420 -14.63 29.89 -11.58
N ASP A 421 -14.09 31.05 -11.24
CA ASP A 421 -14.70 32.01 -10.30
C ASP A 421 -15.03 31.35 -8.94
N VAL A 422 -14.08 30.57 -8.42
CA VAL A 422 -14.24 29.88 -7.15
C VAL A 422 -14.37 30.91 -6.01
N THR A 423 -15.40 30.74 -5.19
CA THR A 423 -15.69 31.59 -4.04
C THR A 423 -15.88 30.73 -2.79
N TYR A 424 -15.38 31.22 -1.67
CA TYR A 424 -15.50 30.57 -0.36
C TYR A 424 -16.31 31.46 0.57
N ARG A 425 -17.46 30.98 1.04
CA ARG A 425 -18.37 31.73 1.93
C ARG A 425 -19.07 30.80 2.90
N ASP A 426 -19.27 31.25 4.14
CA ASP A 426 -20.05 30.58 5.18
C ASP A 426 -19.67 29.11 5.43
N GLY A 427 -18.42 28.78 5.14
CA GLY A 427 -17.92 27.42 5.25
C GLY A 427 -18.29 26.45 4.14
N GLY A 428 -18.79 26.96 3.02
CA GLY A 428 -18.90 26.23 1.76
C GLY A 428 -18.01 26.84 0.68
N SER A 429 -18.12 26.26 -0.52
CA SER A 429 -17.50 26.75 -1.74
C SER A 429 -18.47 26.72 -2.92
N SER A 430 -18.37 27.68 -3.81
CA SER A 430 -19.13 27.73 -5.06
C SER A 430 -18.27 28.13 -6.25
N ALA A 431 -18.54 27.58 -7.42
CA ALA A 431 -17.81 27.87 -8.65
C ALA A 431 -18.68 27.64 -9.90
N SER A 432 -18.38 28.33 -10.99
CA SER A 432 -18.99 28.01 -12.30
C SER A 432 -18.22 26.87 -12.96
N VAL A 433 -18.91 25.81 -13.38
CA VAL A 433 -18.26 24.67 -14.04
C VAL A 433 -18.46 24.74 -15.55
N ARG A 434 -17.36 24.57 -16.28
CA ARG A 434 -17.33 24.56 -17.75
C ARG A 434 -16.73 23.27 -18.27
N ASP A 435 -17.29 22.78 -19.36
CA ASP A 435 -16.68 21.75 -20.19
C ASP A 435 -15.97 22.43 -21.36
N ASN A 436 -14.64 22.52 -21.29
CA ASN A 436 -13.80 23.19 -22.27
C ASN A 436 -13.77 22.46 -23.61
N GLY A 437 -14.01 21.14 -23.62
CA GLY A 437 -14.10 20.36 -24.86
C GLY A 437 -15.33 20.73 -25.70
N SER A 438 -16.47 21.01 -25.04
CA SER A 438 -17.71 21.44 -25.71
C SER A 438 -17.92 22.95 -25.72
N GLY A 439 -17.11 23.71 -24.98
CA GLY A 439 -17.28 25.17 -24.78
C GLY A 439 -18.50 25.54 -23.93
N ARG A 440 -19.17 24.57 -23.31
CA ARG A 440 -20.44 24.75 -22.61
C ARG A 440 -20.23 24.99 -21.11
N VAL A 441 -20.98 25.93 -20.54
CA VAL A 441 -21.13 26.04 -19.09
C VAL A 441 -22.10 24.95 -18.62
N LEU A 442 -21.65 24.09 -17.72
CA LEU A 442 -22.41 22.97 -17.19
C LEU A 442 -23.38 23.40 -16.09
N GLY A 443 -23.00 24.39 -15.30
CA GLY A 443 -23.80 24.92 -14.20
C GLY A 443 -22.93 25.45 -13.06
N GLU A 444 -23.55 25.70 -11.91
CA GLU A 444 -22.86 26.14 -10.71
C GLU A 444 -22.62 24.94 -9.78
N LEU A 445 -21.36 24.71 -9.43
CA LEU A 445 -20.98 23.83 -8.33
C LEU A 445 -21.22 24.56 -7.02
N ARG A 446 -21.95 23.93 -6.10
CA ARG A 446 -22.12 24.38 -4.72
C ARG A 446 -21.73 23.24 -3.81
N LEU A 447 -20.95 23.51 -2.78
CA LEU A 447 -20.54 22.54 -1.77
C LEU A 447 -20.73 23.14 -0.38
N SER A 448 -21.21 22.31 0.54
CA SER A 448 -21.22 22.64 1.97
C SER A 448 -19.86 22.41 2.65
N LEU A 449 -18.86 21.98 1.88
CA LEU A 449 -17.51 21.70 2.33
C LEU A 449 -16.57 22.86 2.00
N ARG A 450 -15.57 23.08 2.86
CA ARG A 450 -14.56 24.13 2.70
C ARG A 450 -13.39 23.63 1.87
N GLY A 451 -12.68 24.57 1.25
CA GLY A 451 -11.33 24.35 0.72
C GLY A 451 -11.29 23.94 -0.74
N GLU A 452 -10.22 24.37 -1.40
CA GLU A 452 -9.94 24.13 -2.81
C GLU A 452 -9.88 22.63 -3.16
N HIS A 453 -9.28 21.83 -2.28
CA HIS A 453 -9.20 20.38 -2.44
C HIS A 453 -10.58 19.72 -2.55
N ASN A 454 -11.60 20.25 -1.86
CA ASN A 454 -12.97 19.71 -1.97
C ASN A 454 -13.66 20.14 -3.27
N VAL A 455 -13.31 21.29 -3.83
CA VAL A 455 -13.72 21.67 -5.19
C VAL A 455 -13.11 20.70 -6.20
N LEU A 456 -11.81 20.39 -6.07
CA LEU A 456 -11.13 19.39 -6.92
C LEU A 456 -11.75 18.00 -6.78
N ASN A 457 -11.98 17.51 -5.56
CA ASN A 457 -12.65 16.23 -5.32
C ASN A 457 -14.03 16.17 -6.00
N ALA A 458 -14.82 17.24 -5.89
CA ALA A 458 -16.14 17.33 -6.50
C ALA A 458 -16.07 17.37 -8.04
N LEU A 459 -15.08 18.06 -8.62
CA LEU A 459 -14.86 18.05 -10.06
C LEU A 459 -14.47 16.67 -10.58
N GLY A 460 -13.60 15.93 -9.87
CA GLY A 460 -13.24 14.56 -10.22
C GLY A 460 -14.45 13.63 -10.21
N ALA A 461 -15.28 13.71 -9.16
CA ALA A 461 -16.52 12.94 -9.07
C ALA A 461 -17.54 13.33 -10.16
N LEU A 462 -17.71 14.62 -10.43
CA LEU A 462 -18.59 15.14 -11.50
C LEU A 462 -18.14 14.65 -12.87
N ALA A 463 -16.86 14.79 -13.20
CA ALA A 463 -16.31 14.37 -14.48
C ALA A 463 -16.49 12.87 -14.71
N MET A 464 -16.21 12.04 -13.69
CA MET A 464 -16.46 10.60 -13.78
C MET A 464 -17.94 10.26 -13.92
N ALA A 465 -18.82 10.91 -13.16
CA ALA A 465 -20.26 10.70 -13.28
C ALA A 465 -20.75 11.04 -14.70
N MET A 466 -20.23 12.10 -15.33
CA MET A 466 -20.52 12.46 -16.71
C MET A 466 -20.04 11.40 -17.71
N GLU A 467 -18.83 10.86 -17.54
CA GLU A 467 -18.31 9.74 -18.35
C GLU A 467 -19.19 8.48 -18.21
N LEU A 468 -19.79 8.27 -17.04
CA LEU A 468 -20.75 7.19 -16.80
C LEU A 468 -22.16 7.51 -17.34
N GLY A 469 -22.37 8.69 -17.92
CA GLY A 469 -23.62 9.12 -18.54
C GLY A 469 -24.63 9.77 -17.58
N VAL A 470 -24.20 10.23 -16.41
CA VAL A 470 -25.03 11.06 -15.51
C VAL A 470 -25.11 12.48 -16.07
N LYS A 471 -26.31 13.08 -16.05
CA LYS A 471 -26.51 14.46 -16.49
C LYS A 471 -25.80 15.44 -15.54
N PRO A 472 -25.07 16.46 -16.03
CA PRO A 472 -24.36 17.42 -15.19
C PRO A 472 -25.25 18.06 -14.11
N ASP A 473 -26.47 18.45 -14.45
CA ASP A 473 -27.41 19.08 -13.50
C ASP A 473 -27.75 18.17 -12.31
N VAL A 474 -27.85 16.86 -12.53
CA VAL A 474 -28.10 15.87 -11.46
C VAL A 474 -26.88 15.76 -10.55
N ALA A 475 -25.68 15.67 -11.14
CA ALA A 475 -24.44 15.57 -10.39
C ALA A 475 -24.17 16.85 -9.56
N LEU A 476 -24.36 18.04 -10.15
CA LEU A 476 -24.23 19.31 -9.46
C LEU A 476 -25.26 19.47 -8.33
N GLY A 477 -26.51 19.06 -8.57
CA GLY A 477 -27.56 19.04 -7.55
C GLY A 477 -27.23 18.13 -6.37
N SER A 478 -26.70 16.94 -6.65
CA SER A 478 -26.26 15.98 -5.63
C SER A 478 -25.13 16.56 -4.77
N LEU A 479 -24.09 17.10 -5.41
CA LEU A 479 -22.94 17.72 -4.74
C LEU A 479 -23.36 18.89 -3.81
N ALA A 480 -24.37 19.66 -4.19
CA ALA A 480 -24.91 20.74 -3.35
C ALA A 480 -25.50 20.24 -2.02
N THR A 481 -25.98 18.99 -1.99
CA THR A 481 -26.57 18.36 -0.80
C THR A 481 -25.61 17.43 -0.05
N PHE A 482 -24.41 17.20 -0.58
CA PHE A 482 -23.40 16.35 0.03
C PHE A 482 -22.96 16.88 1.40
N ARG A 483 -23.05 16.02 2.43
CA ARG A 483 -22.83 16.40 3.84
C ARG A 483 -21.46 16.01 4.38
N GLY A 484 -20.56 15.58 3.52
CA GLY A 484 -19.22 15.14 3.92
C GLY A 484 -19.16 13.69 4.37
N VAL A 485 -17.96 13.32 4.76
CA VAL A 485 -17.57 12.00 5.27
C VAL A 485 -17.13 12.19 6.72
N GLU A 486 -17.40 11.21 7.58
CA GLU A 486 -16.94 11.28 8.97
C GLU A 486 -15.42 11.47 9.06
N ARG A 487 -14.99 12.25 10.06
CA ARG A 487 -13.59 12.62 10.30
C ARG A 487 -12.89 13.32 9.11
N ARG A 488 -13.63 13.94 8.19
CA ARG A 488 -13.09 14.80 7.12
C ARG A 488 -13.64 16.22 7.30
N PHE A 489 -12.92 17.03 8.08
CA PHE A 489 -13.32 18.35 8.56
C PHE A 489 -14.72 18.36 9.20
N GLU A 490 -14.98 17.38 10.05
CA GLU A 490 -16.27 17.15 10.65
C GLU A 490 -16.51 18.10 11.82
N VAL A 491 -17.52 18.96 11.71
CA VAL A 491 -17.97 19.78 12.85
C VAL A 491 -18.73 18.88 13.83
N ARG A 492 -18.12 18.60 14.99
CA ARG A 492 -18.70 17.77 16.07
C ARG A 492 -19.66 18.56 16.96
N GLY A 493 -19.55 19.88 16.97
CA GLY A 493 -20.45 20.76 17.70
C GLY A 493 -19.82 22.10 18.06
N GLU A 494 -20.59 22.91 18.78
CA GLU A 494 -20.14 24.19 19.33
C GLU A 494 -20.39 24.22 20.84
N SER A 495 -19.44 24.72 21.61
CA SER A 495 -19.62 24.99 23.03
C SER A 495 -19.00 26.32 23.40
N ARG A 496 -19.80 27.22 23.99
CA ARG A 496 -19.37 28.56 24.45
C ARG A 496 -18.66 29.38 23.36
N GLY A 497 -19.15 29.33 22.12
CA GLY A 497 -18.54 30.04 20.99
C GLY A 497 -17.30 29.35 20.39
N VAL A 498 -16.95 28.15 20.84
CA VAL A 498 -15.84 27.35 20.30
C VAL A 498 -16.41 26.22 19.44
N THR A 499 -16.04 26.19 18.16
CA THR A 499 -16.38 25.11 17.24
C THR A 499 -15.36 23.98 17.35
N PHE A 500 -15.84 22.75 17.55
CA PHE A 500 -15.02 21.55 17.59
C PHE A 500 -15.06 20.86 16.22
N VAL A 501 -13.87 20.65 15.65
CA VAL A 501 -13.70 20.03 14.32
C VAL A 501 -12.81 18.80 14.47
N ASP A 502 -13.23 17.67 13.90
CA ASP A 502 -12.48 16.42 13.81
C ASP A 502 -12.02 16.21 12.37
N ASP A 503 -10.73 15.93 12.18
CA ASP A 503 -10.13 15.73 10.86
C ASP A 503 -9.06 14.63 10.88
N TYR A 504 -9.07 13.79 9.85
CA TYR A 504 -8.21 12.62 9.71
C TYR A 504 -6.85 12.94 9.08
N ALA A 505 -6.59 14.16 8.60
CA ALA A 505 -5.33 14.50 7.98
C ALA A 505 -4.15 14.17 8.93
N HIS A 506 -3.27 13.30 8.44
CA HIS A 506 -2.06 12.85 9.14
C HIS A 506 -0.80 13.20 8.34
N LEU A 507 -0.97 13.77 7.14
CA LEU A 507 0.09 14.30 6.30
C LEU A 507 0.03 15.83 6.32
N PRO A 508 1.16 16.54 6.14
CA PRO A 508 1.19 18.00 6.24
C PRO A 508 0.35 18.78 5.21
N ARG A 509 -0.10 18.14 4.13
CA ARG A 509 -0.78 18.77 2.97
C ARG A 509 -2.27 18.54 2.95
#